data_AF-A0A4S2GKN1-F1
#
_entry.id   AF-A0A4S2GKN1-F1
#
_cell.length_a   1.000
_cell.length_b   1.000
_cell.length_c   1.000
_cell.angle_alpha   90.00
_cell.angle_beta   90.00
_cell.angle_gamma   90.00
#
_symmetry.space_group_name_H-M   'P 1'
#
loop_
_entity.id
_entity.type
_entity.pdbx_description
1 polymer ?
#
loop_
_entity_poly.entity_id
_entity_poly.type
_entity_poly.pdbx_seq_one_letter_code
_entity_poly.pdbx_strand_id
1 'polypeptide(L)'
;HNHLLIDDKVAHVVREIFDLVLAGNGISKIRKHINKQHILRPAAYAVEQGATGYERHFEDNEENRYIWSENSVRGILRSPIYAGNLAGYKRIAANMKSKKRPSKLPEEWEVIPNTHEGIVTQEEFDTVQQLITSRRLPENKGGFENIFAGVIKCADC
;
A
#
# COMPACT_ATOMS: atom_id res chain seq x y z
N HIS A 1 -15.49 11.86 -17.74
CA HIS A 1 -15.33 10.42 -17.50
C HIS A 1 -13.94 10.22 -16.91
N ASN A 2 -13.84 9.90 -15.62
CA ASN A 2 -12.56 9.68 -14.95
C ASN A 2 -12.22 8.20 -15.04
N HIS A 3 -11.30 7.81 -15.92
CA HIS A 3 -10.83 6.43 -16.07
C HIS A 3 -9.40 6.33 -15.54
N LEU A 4 -9.09 5.27 -14.78
CA LEU A 4 -7.73 4.98 -14.35
C LEU A 4 -6.99 4.37 -15.55
N LEU A 5 -5.93 5.03 -16.00
CA LEU A 5 -5.05 4.52 -17.05
C LEU A 5 -3.77 4.01 -16.40
N ILE A 6 -3.34 2.82 -16.81
CA ILE A 6 -2.06 2.26 -16.38
C ILE A 6 -0.95 3.08 -17.03
N ASP A 7 -0.01 3.55 -16.20
CA ASP A 7 1.22 4.15 -16.69
C ASP A 7 2.29 3.06 -16.81
N ASP A 8 2.54 2.59 -18.03
CA ASP A 8 3.49 1.52 -18.31
C ASP A 8 4.90 1.80 -17.77
N LYS A 9 5.28 3.09 -17.67
CA LYS A 9 6.59 3.48 -17.13
C LYS A 9 6.74 3.18 -15.65
N VAL A 10 5.64 3.07 -14.90
CA VAL A 10 5.68 2.80 -13.45
C VAL A 10 5.03 1.45 -13.13
N ALA A 11 4.21 0.92 -14.03
CA ALA A 11 3.52 -0.36 -13.86
C ALA A 11 4.50 -1.53 -13.70
N HIS A 12 5.64 -1.52 -14.40
CA HIS A 12 6.67 -2.56 -14.25
C HIS A 12 7.22 -2.63 -12.83
N VAL A 13 7.40 -1.48 -12.15
CA VAL A 13 7.86 -1.42 -10.75
C VAL A 13 6.84 -2.08 -9.82
N VAL A 14 5.55 -1.84 -10.07
CA VAL A 14 4.47 -2.48 -9.30
C VAL A 14 4.47 -3.99 -9.54
N ARG A 15 4.56 -4.45 -10.79
CA ARG A 15 4.66 -5.90 -11.09
C ARG A 15 5.87 -6.52 -10.38
N GLU A 16 7.04 -5.89 -10.47
CA GLU A 16 8.26 -6.36 -9.80
C GLU A 16 8.08 -6.45 -8.27
N ILE A 17 7.39 -5.48 -7.65
CA ILE A 17 7.06 -5.52 -6.21
C ILE A 17 6.23 -6.78 -5.87
N PHE A 18 5.22 -7.09 -6.68
CA PHE A 18 4.35 -8.26 -6.47
C PHE A 18 5.12 -9.56 -6.70
N ASP A 19 5.87 -9.66 -7.80
CA ASP A 19 6.71 -10.81 -8.14
C ASP A 19 7.72 -11.12 -7.03
N LEU A 20 8.36 -10.08 -6.47
CA LEU A 20 9.31 -10.27 -5.38
C LEU A 20 8.65 -10.81 -4.10
N VAL A 21 7.41 -10.42 -3.81
CA VAL A 21 6.66 -11.00 -2.67
C VAL A 21 6.32 -12.47 -2.94
N LEU A 22 5.82 -12.77 -4.14
CA LEU A 22 5.50 -14.14 -4.59
C LEU A 22 6.73 -15.04 -4.56
N ALA A 23 7.91 -14.51 -4.89
CA ALA A 23 9.20 -15.21 -4.76
C ALA A 23 9.68 -15.38 -3.30
N GLY A 24 8.88 -15.00 -2.31
CA GLY A 24 9.20 -15.20 -0.90
C GLY A 24 10.00 -14.08 -0.25
N ASN A 25 10.21 -12.93 -0.90
CA ASN A 25 10.97 -11.83 -0.30
C ASN A 25 10.12 -10.99 0.66
N GLY A 26 10.68 -10.65 1.83
CA GLY A 26 10.07 -9.74 2.79
C GLY A 26 10.08 -8.28 2.33
N ILE A 27 9.12 -7.49 2.81
CA ILE A 27 8.96 -6.06 2.46
C ILE A 27 10.27 -5.27 2.63
N SER A 28 11.05 -5.53 3.68
CA SER A 28 12.32 -4.85 3.92
C SER A 28 13.38 -5.18 2.86
N LYS A 29 13.41 -6.43 2.36
CA LYS A 29 14.31 -6.85 1.27
C LYS A 29 13.89 -6.21 -0.05
N ILE A 30 12.59 -6.20 -0.33
CA ILE A 30 12.01 -5.55 -1.51
C ILE A 30 12.35 -4.05 -1.53
N ARG A 31 12.13 -3.35 -0.41
CA ARG A 31 12.49 -1.93 -0.28
C ARG A 31 13.98 -1.69 -0.59
N LYS A 32 14.89 -2.51 -0.03
CA LYS A 32 16.33 -2.37 -0.30
C LYS A 32 16.65 -2.57 -1.78
N HIS A 33 16.00 -3.52 -2.44
CA HIS A 33 16.17 -3.79 -3.86
C HIS A 33 15.72 -2.60 -4.73
N ILE A 34 14.52 -2.07 -4.47
CA ILE A 34 13.98 -0.92 -5.22
C ILE A 34 14.80 0.35 -4.99
N ASN A 35 15.22 0.61 -3.75
CA ASN A 35 16.09 1.76 -3.46
C ASN A 35 17.44 1.65 -4.19
N LYS A 36 17.97 0.44 -4.41
CA LYS A 36 19.21 0.22 -5.15
C LYS A 36 19.04 0.48 -6.65
N GLN A 37 17.86 0.25 -7.20
CA GLN A 37 17.53 0.58 -8.58
C GLN A 37 17.34 2.09 -8.80
N HIS A 38 17.34 2.90 -7.73
CA HIS A 38 17.23 4.36 -7.79
C HIS A 38 15.94 4.81 -8.52
N ILE A 39 14.84 4.15 -8.19
CA ILE A 39 13.51 4.41 -8.76
C ILE A 39 12.81 5.51 -7.98
N LEU A 40 12.18 6.45 -8.69
CA LEU A 40 11.38 7.52 -8.08
C LEU A 40 10.23 6.95 -7.25
N ARG A 41 10.07 7.46 -6.03
CA ARG A 41 8.91 7.11 -5.19
C ARG A 41 7.62 7.69 -5.79
N PRO A 42 6.44 7.10 -5.52
CA PRO A 42 5.18 7.53 -6.12
C PRO A 42 4.85 9.02 -5.90
N ALA A 43 5.21 9.58 -4.73
CA ALA A 43 4.99 11.00 -4.43
C ALA A 43 5.90 11.93 -5.25
N ALA A 44 7.15 11.52 -5.53
CA ALA A 44 8.07 12.28 -6.37
C ALA A 44 7.65 12.20 -7.84
N TYR A 45 7.25 11.01 -8.30
CA TYR A 45 6.69 10.81 -9.63
C TYR A 45 5.44 11.69 -9.86
N ALA A 46 4.55 11.78 -8.88
CA ALA A 46 3.37 12.64 -8.97
C ALA A 46 3.74 14.12 -9.16
N VAL A 47 4.80 14.61 -8.50
CA VAL A 47 5.28 16.00 -8.69
C VAL A 47 5.87 16.20 -10.08
N GLU A 48 6.63 15.24 -10.61
CA GLU A 48 7.12 15.30 -12.00
C GLU A 48 5.98 15.33 -13.02
N GLN A 49 4.85 14.69 -12.72
CA GLN A 49 3.62 14.75 -13.51
C GLN A 49 2.78 16.02 -13.26
N GLY A 50 3.27 16.97 -12.45
CA GLY A 50 2.63 18.27 -12.19
C GLY A 50 1.71 18.33 -10.96
N ALA A 51 1.71 17.32 -10.09
CA ALA A 51 0.95 17.37 -8.85
C ALA A 51 1.62 18.30 -7.82
N THR A 52 0.85 19.21 -7.23
CA THR A 52 1.33 20.17 -6.24
C THR A 52 1.12 19.67 -4.80
N GLY A 53 1.96 20.14 -3.87
CA GLY A 53 1.81 19.86 -2.42
C GLY A 53 2.56 18.63 -1.88
N TYR A 54 3.23 17.87 -2.74
CA TYR A 54 4.14 16.79 -2.31
C TYR A 54 5.60 17.22 -2.23
N GLU A 55 5.95 18.38 -2.78
CA GLU A 55 7.32 18.96 -2.85
C GLU A 55 8.00 19.02 -1.49
N ARG A 56 7.25 19.44 -0.46
CA ARG A 56 7.69 19.48 0.96
C ARG A 56 8.31 18.19 1.49
N HIS A 57 8.07 17.05 0.84
CA HIS A 57 8.61 15.76 1.28
C HIS A 57 10.03 15.49 0.78
N PHE A 58 10.58 16.34 -0.10
CA PHE A 58 11.90 16.21 -0.71
C PHE A 58 12.56 17.56 -1.07
N GLU A 59 12.05 18.67 -0.55
CA GLU A 59 12.68 20.00 -0.68
C GLU A 59 14.08 20.04 -0.05
N ASP A 60 14.26 19.41 1.12
CA ASP A 60 15.53 19.47 1.87
C ASP A 60 16.64 18.58 1.28
N ASN A 61 16.28 17.51 0.57
CA ASN A 61 17.24 16.59 -0.05
C ASN A 61 16.62 15.89 -1.27
N GLU A 62 17.24 16.07 -2.43
CA GLU A 62 16.82 15.47 -3.69
C GLU A 62 16.90 13.94 -3.68
N GLU A 63 17.83 13.35 -2.91
CA GLU A 63 17.91 11.88 -2.75
C GLU A 63 16.64 11.30 -2.12
N ASN A 64 15.91 12.07 -1.31
CA ASN A 64 14.64 11.63 -0.70
C ASN A 64 13.55 11.32 -1.75
N ARG A 65 13.73 11.75 -3.01
CA ARG A 65 12.86 11.39 -4.14
C ARG A 65 12.99 9.91 -4.53
N TYR A 66 14.10 9.26 -4.18
CA TYR A 66 14.40 7.87 -4.55
C TYR A 66 14.34 6.91 -3.36
N ILE A 67 14.20 7.42 -2.14
CA ILE A 67 14.13 6.59 -0.92
C ILE A 67 12.70 6.13 -0.67
N TRP A 68 12.45 4.85 -0.88
CA TRP A 68 11.18 4.21 -0.54
C TRP A 68 11.12 3.82 0.93
N SER A 69 9.97 4.08 1.55
CA SER A 69 9.66 3.60 2.89
C SER A 69 8.97 2.23 2.85
N GLU A 70 9.08 1.45 3.92
CA GLU A 70 8.36 0.18 4.02
C GLU A 70 6.83 0.37 3.97
N ASN A 71 6.34 1.52 4.45
CA ASN A 71 4.92 1.87 4.38
C ASN A 71 4.47 2.16 2.94
N SER A 72 5.34 2.73 2.11
CA SER A 72 5.04 2.96 0.68
C SER A 72 4.86 1.62 -0.04
N VAL A 73 5.80 0.70 0.12
CA VAL A 73 5.73 -0.65 -0.47
C VAL A 73 4.50 -1.41 0.07
N ARG A 74 4.26 -1.36 1.39
CA ARG A 74 3.08 -1.98 2.02
C ARG A 74 1.76 -1.38 1.52
N GLY A 75 1.73 -0.07 1.27
CA GLY A 75 0.56 0.63 0.74
C GLY A 75 0.23 0.17 -0.68
N ILE A 76 1.25 -0.05 -1.52
CA ILE A 76 1.07 -0.61 -2.86
C ILE A 76 0.51 -2.03 -2.77
N LEU A 77 1.19 -2.89 -2.01
CA LEU A 77 0.80 -4.29 -1.88
C LEU A 77 -0.61 -4.47 -1.32
N ARG A 78 -1.11 -3.58 -0.46
CA ARG A 78 -2.46 -3.67 0.14
C ARG A 78 -3.56 -2.99 -0.67
N SER A 79 -3.22 -2.27 -1.73
CA SER A 79 -4.21 -1.51 -2.49
C SER A 79 -4.86 -2.40 -3.55
N PRO A 80 -6.18 -2.69 -3.47
CA PRO A 80 -6.85 -3.53 -4.45
C PRO A 80 -7.01 -2.85 -5.83
N ILE A 81 -6.64 -1.56 -5.93
CA ILE A 81 -6.55 -0.80 -7.18
C ILE A 81 -5.62 -1.50 -8.17
N TYR A 82 -4.50 -2.06 -7.69
CA TYR A 82 -3.56 -2.73 -8.59
C TYR A 82 -4.09 -4.05 -9.15
N ALA A 83 -5.15 -4.61 -8.56
CA ALA A 83 -5.89 -5.76 -9.06
C ALA A 83 -7.10 -5.38 -9.94
N GLY A 84 -7.25 -4.10 -10.31
CA GLY A 84 -8.36 -3.62 -11.14
C GLY A 84 -9.62 -3.21 -10.36
N ASN A 85 -9.58 -3.25 -9.03
CA ASN A 85 -10.73 -2.95 -8.18
C ASN A 85 -10.65 -1.54 -7.60
N LEU A 86 -11.77 -0.83 -7.56
CA LEU A 86 -11.81 0.48 -6.91
C LEU A 86 -12.13 0.32 -5.42
N ALA A 87 -11.22 0.75 -4.53
CA ALA A 87 -11.50 0.84 -3.09
C ALA A 87 -11.98 2.25 -2.71
N GLY A 88 -13.29 2.37 -2.48
CA GLY A 88 -13.94 3.60 -2.02
C GLY A 88 -14.07 3.69 -0.51
N TYR A 89 -14.62 4.82 -0.02
CA TYR A 89 -15.13 4.99 1.35
C TYR A 89 -14.16 4.69 2.51
N LYS A 90 -12.84 4.82 2.28
CA LYS A 90 -11.81 4.60 3.32
C LYS A 90 -11.95 5.52 4.55
N ARG A 91 -12.59 6.68 4.40
CA ARG A 91 -12.87 7.64 5.46
C ARG A 91 -14.28 8.19 5.29
N ILE A 92 -15.23 7.64 6.04
CA ILE A 92 -16.62 8.12 6.05
C ILE A 92 -16.77 9.13 7.19
N ALA A 93 -17.43 10.26 6.92
CA ALA A 93 -17.83 11.17 7.98
C ALA A 93 -18.91 10.49 8.83
N ALA A 94 -18.75 10.45 10.15
CA ALA A 94 -19.74 9.83 11.04
C ALA A 94 -21.15 10.48 10.92
N ASN A 95 -21.21 11.73 10.47
CA ASN A 95 -22.41 12.46 10.12
C ASN A 95 -22.04 13.59 9.13
N MET A 96 -22.97 14.05 8.30
CA MET A 96 -22.81 15.16 7.35
C MET A 96 -22.31 16.47 7.99
N LYS A 97 -22.58 16.69 9.29
CA LYS A 97 -22.10 17.86 10.05
C LYS A 97 -20.74 17.66 10.75
N SER A 98 -20.19 16.44 10.75
CA SER A 98 -18.95 16.14 11.47
C SER A 98 -17.74 16.31 10.55
N LYS A 99 -16.75 17.12 10.99
CA LYS A 99 -15.41 17.16 10.36
C LYS A 99 -14.59 15.91 10.66
N LYS A 100 -14.97 15.11 11.67
CA LYS A 100 -14.26 13.87 12.02
C LYS A 100 -14.64 12.78 10.99
N ARG A 101 -13.64 12.31 10.26
CA ARG A 101 -13.75 11.19 9.31
C ARG A 101 -12.88 10.04 9.81
N PRO A 102 -13.39 9.19 10.72
CA PRO A 102 -12.65 8.02 11.18
C PRO A 102 -12.25 7.15 9.98
N SER A 103 -11.05 6.58 10.06
CA SER A 103 -10.59 5.63 9.04
C SER A 103 -11.31 4.31 9.27
N LYS A 104 -11.92 3.77 8.22
CA LYS A 104 -12.46 2.41 8.26
C LYS A 104 -11.34 1.40 8.23
N LEU A 105 -11.56 0.26 8.89
CA LEU A 105 -10.64 -0.87 8.78
C LEU A 105 -10.62 -1.36 7.32
N PRO A 106 -9.49 -1.92 6.83
CA PRO A 106 -9.40 -2.42 5.45
C PRO A 106 -10.49 -3.44 5.07
N GLU A 107 -11.00 -4.19 6.05
CA GLU A 107 -12.08 -5.17 5.91
C GLU A 107 -13.47 -4.52 5.66
N GLU A 108 -13.63 -3.24 6.01
CA GLU A 108 -14.87 -2.48 5.83
C GLU A 108 -14.83 -1.57 4.60
N TRP A 109 -13.79 -1.69 3.78
CA TRP A 109 -13.68 -0.93 2.54
C TRP A 109 -14.67 -1.48 1.53
N GLU A 110 -15.42 -0.59 0.91
CA GLU A 110 -16.27 -0.96 -0.21
C GLU A 110 -15.39 -1.09 -1.45
N VAL A 111 -15.18 -2.33 -1.87
CA VAL A 111 -14.38 -2.69 -3.03
C VAL A 111 -15.34 -2.94 -4.19
N ILE A 112 -15.28 -2.07 -5.19
CA ILE A 112 -16.03 -2.25 -6.44
C ILE A 112 -15.13 -3.05 -7.39
N PRO A 113 -15.51 -4.29 -7.75
CA PRO A 113 -14.68 -5.15 -8.59
C PRO A 113 -14.64 -4.65 -10.04
N ASN A 114 -13.57 -5.00 -10.78
CA ASN A 114 -13.45 -4.84 -12.23
C ASN A 114 -13.77 -3.42 -12.76
N THR A 115 -13.24 -2.39 -12.10
CA THR A 115 -13.44 -1.00 -12.52
C THR A 115 -12.46 -0.58 -13.62
N HIS A 116 -11.28 -1.19 -13.67
CA HIS A 116 -10.23 -0.91 -14.65
C HIS A 116 -9.30 -2.11 -14.82
N GLU A 117 -8.44 -2.06 -15.84
CA GLU A 117 -7.39 -3.07 -16.02
C GLU A 117 -6.41 -3.01 -14.85
N GLY A 118 -6.26 -4.13 -14.13
CA GLY A 118 -5.30 -4.28 -13.05
C GLY A 118 -3.89 -4.50 -13.59
N ILE A 119 -2.89 -4.09 -12.83
CA ILE A 119 -1.49 -4.39 -13.12
C ILE A 119 -1.18 -5.87 -12.83
N VAL A 120 -1.85 -6.42 -11.83
CA VAL A 120 -1.79 -7.81 -11.37
C VAL A 120 -3.18 -8.44 -11.36
N THR A 121 -3.23 -9.77 -11.38
CA THR A 121 -4.50 -10.50 -11.28
C THR A 121 -5.03 -10.51 -9.84
N GLN A 122 -6.34 -10.76 -9.69
CA GLN A 122 -6.96 -10.91 -8.37
C GLN A 122 -6.33 -12.05 -7.57
N GLU A 123 -6.02 -13.17 -8.23
CA GLU A 123 -5.43 -14.36 -7.61
C GLU A 123 -4.02 -14.09 -7.04
N GLU A 124 -3.19 -13.37 -7.80
CA GLU A 124 -1.87 -12.93 -7.34
C GLU A 124 -2.00 -11.97 -6.15
N PHE A 125 -2.95 -11.03 -6.21
CA PHE A 125 -3.21 -10.09 -5.13
C PHE A 125 -3.62 -10.80 -3.84
N ASP A 126 -4.54 -11.77 -3.93
CA ASP A 126 -5.03 -12.54 -2.79
C ASP A 126 -3.92 -13.38 -2.18
N THR A 127 -3.10 -14.03 -3.01
CA THR A 127 -1.92 -14.78 -2.57
C THR A 127 -0.93 -13.88 -1.83
N VAL A 128 -0.66 -12.68 -2.38
CA VAL A 128 0.20 -11.69 -1.74
C VAL A 128 -0.37 -11.20 -0.41
N GLN A 129 -1.69 -10.95 -0.31
CA GLN A 129 -2.32 -10.60 0.96
C GLN A 129 -2.15 -11.71 2.00
N GLN A 130 -2.34 -12.96 1.61
CA GLN A 130 -2.11 -14.11 2.48
C GLN A 130 -0.66 -14.20 2.94
N LEU A 131 0.31 -14.01 2.04
CA LEU A 131 1.74 -14.02 2.38
C LEU A 131 2.14 -12.87 3.33
N ILE A 132 1.57 -11.69 3.15
CA ILE A 132 1.83 -10.54 4.03
C ILE A 132 1.18 -10.73 5.39
N THR A 133 -0.02 -11.32 5.43
CA THR A 133 -0.77 -11.57 6.67
C THR A 133 -0.18 -12.73 7.45
N SER A 134 0.21 -13.83 6.80
CA SER A 134 0.88 -14.97 7.44
C SER A 134 2.27 -14.62 7.98
N ARG A 135 2.95 -13.66 7.36
CA ARG A 135 4.21 -13.09 7.89
C ARG A 135 4.01 -12.15 9.08
N ARG A 136 2.78 -11.80 9.49
CA ARG A 136 2.53 -11.24 10.82
C ARG A 136 2.68 -12.36 11.85
N LEU A 137 3.94 -12.69 12.14
CA LEU A 137 4.42 -13.40 13.32
C LEU A 137 3.72 -14.74 13.68
N PRO A 138 4.33 -15.91 13.39
CA PRO A 138 4.27 -17.00 14.34
C PRO A 138 5.14 -16.59 15.54
N GLU A 139 4.48 -16.34 16.67
CA GLU A 139 5.05 -16.20 18.02
C GLU A 139 6.13 -15.12 18.25
N ASN A 140 5.98 -14.44 19.37
CA ASN A 140 6.99 -13.55 19.90
C ASN A 140 8.34 -14.28 19.97
N LYS A 141 9.37 -13.75 19.31
CA LYS A 141 10.79 -14.15 19.48
C LYS A 141 11.32 -14.03 20.93
N GLY A 142 10.46 -13.71 21.89
CA GLY A 142 10.75 -13.62 23.32
C GLY A 142 9.92 -14.55 24.21
N GLY A 143 9.21 -15.54 23.67
CA GLY A 143 8.49 -16.56 24.47
C GLY A 143 7.36 -16.01 25.35
N PHE A 144 6.95 -14.76 25.14
CA PHE A 144 5.82 -14.17 25.86
C PHE A 144 4.56 -14.31 25.01
N GLU A 145 3.70 -15.28 25.30
CA GLU A 145 2.36 -15.30 24.76
C GLU A 145 1.57 -14.15 25.38
N ASN A 146 1.30 -13.10 24.62
CA ASN A 146 0.40 -12.06 25.07
C ASN A 146 -1.03 -12.61 24.98
N ILE A 147 -1.60 -13.01 26.12
CA ILE A 147 -2.98 -13.51 26.26
C ILE A 147 -4.04 -12.53 25.73
N PHE A 148 -3.68 -11.27 25.50
CA PHE A 148 -4.56 -10.26 24.91
C PHE A 148 -4.33 -10.02 23.41
N ALA A 149 -3.36 -10.72 22.80
CA ALA A 149 -3.14 -10.67 21.36
C ALA A 149 -4.40 -11.19 20.64
N GLY A 150 -5.10 -10.29 19.96
CA GLY A 150 -6.35 -10.60 19.24
C GLY A 150 -7.64 -10.40 20.03
N VAL A 151 -7.56 -10.24 21.37
CA VAL A 151 -8.74 -10.01 22.23
C VAL A 151 -9.00 -8.52 22.44
N ILE A 152 -7.94 -7.72 22.61
CA ILE A 152 -8.08 -6.29 22.86
C ILE A 152 -7.90 -5.53 21.54
N LYS A 153 -8.99 -4.94 21.05
CA LYS A 153 -8.98 -3.87 20.04
C LYS A 153 -9.36 -2.57 20.74
N CYS A 154 -8.57 -1.51 20.56
CA CYS A 154 -8.91 -0.19 21.09
C CYS A 154 -10.14 0.34 20.36
N ALA A 155 -11.11 0.89 21.09
CA ALA A 155 -12.30 1.50 20.48
C ALA A 155 -11.97 2.77 19.66
N ASP A 156 -10.76 3.32 19.82
CA ASP A 156 -10.33 4.60 19.24
C ASP A 156 -9.12 4.47 18.28
N CYS A 157 -8.67 3.27 17.89
CA CYS A 157 -7.49 3.07 17.01
C CYS A 157 -7.79 2.28 15.73
#